data_AF-A0A8J6PR86-F1
#
_entry.id   AF-A0A8J6PR86-F1
#
_cell.length_a   1.000
_cell.length_b   1.000
_cell.length_c   1.000
_cell.angle_alpha   90.00
_cell.angle_beta   90.00
_cell.angle_gamma   90.00
#
_symmetry.space_group_name_H-M   'P 1'
#
loop_
_entity.id
_entity.type
_entity.pdbx_description
1 polymer ?
#
loop_
_entity_poly.entity_id
_entity_poly.type
_entity_poly.pdbx_seq_one_letter_code
_entity_poly.pdbx_strand_id
1 'polypeptide(L)' 'LEYGVVKMNVDTDTQYAFSRPIVHHMFTNYDGVLKVDGEVGNKKVYDPRSYMKKAEASMTERVIQACNDLASAGRSVSVG' A
#
# COMPACT_ATOMS: atom_id res chain seq x y z
N LEU A 1 -7.64 18.56 -16.33
CA LEU A 1 -6.31 18.78 -16.94
C LEU A 1 -6.29 19.94 -17.94
N GLU A 2 -7.43 20.27 -18.57
CA GLU A 2 -7.55 21.22 -19.70
C GLU A 2 -7.11 22.68 -19.44
N TYR A 3 -6.96 23.09 -18.17
CA TYR A 3 -6.59 24.45 -17.79
C TYR A 3 -5.16 24.56 -17.22
N GLY A 4 -4.24 23.68 -17.65
CA GLY A 4 -2.81 23.80 -17.31
C GLY A 4 -2.40 23.20 -15.97
N VAL A 5 -3.22 22.33 -15.37
CA VAL A 5 -2.79 21.55 -14.19
C VAL A 5 -1.75 20.51 -14.62
N VAL A 6 -0.55 20.60 -14.06
CA VAL A 6 0.58 19.69 -14.36
C VAL A 6 1.03 18.84 -13.15
N LYS A 7 0.48 19.10 -11.95
CA LYS A 7 0.81 18.39 -10.71
C LYS A 7 -0.43 18.31 -9.82
N MET A 8 -0.73 17.12 -9.32
CA MET A 8 -1.78 16.88 -8.32
C MET A 8 -1.16 16.20 -7.10
N ASN A 9 -1.50 16.67 -5.90
CA ASN A 9 -1.11 16.01 -4.65
C ASN A 9 -2.11 14.91 -4.33
N VAL A 10 -1.61 13.72 -3.99
CA VAL A 10 -2.43 12.58 -3.56
C VAL A 10 -1.77 11.98 -2.33
N ASP A 11 -2.33 12.29 -1.15
CA ASP A 11 -1.77 11.88 0.15
C ASP A 11 -2.75 11.00 0.92
N THR A 12 -3.94 11.53 1.28
CA THR A 12 -4.91 10.77 2.09
C THR A 12 -5.31 9.43 1.46
N ASP A 13 -5.49 9.38 0.14
CA ASP A 13 -5.83 8.15 -0.56
C ASP A 13 -4.69 7.13 -0.55
N THR A 14 -3.43 7.58 -0.69
CA THR A 14 -2.27 6.69 -0.65
C THR A 14 -2.00 6.21 0.77
N GLN A 15 -2.19 7.06 1.79
CA GLN A 15 -2.19 6.67 3.21
C GLN A 15 -3.23 5.59 3.52
N TYR A 16 -4.46 5.74 3.02
CA TYR A 16 -5.51 4.74 3.20
C TYR A 16 -5.18 3.43 2.48
N ALA A 17 -4.78 3.49 1.21
CA ALA A 17 -4.39 2.31 0.43
C ALA A 17 -3.24 1.54 1.10
N PHE A 18 -2.24 2.25 1.63
CA PHE A 18 -1.12 1.65 2.36
C PHE A 18 -1.57 0.96 3.66
N SER A 19 -2.39 1.64 4.47
CA SER A 19 -2.77 1.15 5.80
C SER A 19 -3.81 0.03 5.75
N ARG A 20 -4.69 0.03 4.74
CA ARG A 20 -5.80 -0.92 4.60
C ARG A 20 -5.40 -2.41 4.64
N PRO A 21 -4.36 -2.88 3.94
CA PRO A 21 -3.91 -4.28 4.03
C PRO A 21 -3.15 -4.59 5.33
N ILE A 22 -2.53 -3.61 5.97
CA ILE A 22 -1.88 -3.80 7.29
C ILE A 22 -2.94 -4.10 8.34
N VAL A 23 -3.97 -3.26 8.41
CA VAL A 23 -5.11 -3.45 9.33
C VAL A 23 -5.76 -4.82 9.12
N HIS A 24 -5.99 -5.20 7.86
CA HIS A 24 -6.50 -6.53 7.53
C HIS A 24 -5.56 -7.65 8.02
N HIS A 25 -4.25 -7.54 7.76
CA HIS A 25 -3.27 -8.53 8.19
C HIS A 25 -3.29 -8.71 9.71
N MET A 26 -3.33 -7.61 10.47
CA MET A 26 -3.34 -7.66 11.94
C MET A 26 -4.59 -8.36 12.46
N PHE A 27 -5.77 -8.07 11.89
CA PHE A 27 -7.01 -8.73 12.32
C PHE A 27 -7.07 -10.21 11.97
N THR A 28 -6.63 -10.60 10.77
CA THR A 28 -6.70 -12.01 10.35
C THR A 28 -5.59 -12.88 10.94
N ASN A 29 -4.54 -12.28 11.52
CA ASN A 29 -3.40 -13.00 12.10
C ASN A 29 -3.17 -12.60 13.56
N TYR A 30 -4.21 -12.16 14.27
CA TYR A 30 -4.14 -11.59 15.62
C TYR A 30 -3.30 -12.43 16.60
N ASP A 31 -3.56 -13.73 16.65
CA ASP A 31 -2.89 -14.72 17.51
C ASP A 31 -1.45 -15.04 17.06
N GLY A 32 -1.11 -14.76 15.81
CA GLY A 32 0.23 -14.90 15.27
C GLY A 32 1.08 -13.63 15.38
N VAL A 33 0.47 -12.45 15.34
CA VAL A 33 1.19 -11.16 15.49
C VAL A 33 1.39 -10.78 16.95
N LEU A 34 0.59 -11.34 17.85
CA LEU A 34 0.73 -11.21 19.30
C LEU A 34 1.21 -12.52 19.95
N LYS A 35 1.66 -12.42 21.19
CA LYS A 35 1.87 -13.58 22.07
C LYS A 35 0.64 -13.70 22.97
N VAL A 36 -0.20 -14.70 22.72
CA VAL A 36 -1.50 -14.90 23.39
C VAL A 36 -1.49 -16.25 24.08
N ASP A 37 -2.12 -16.38 25.25
CA ASP A 37 -2.31 -17.64 25.99
C ASP A 37 -1.02 -18.46 26.25
N GLY A 38 0.13 -17.78 26.37
CA GLY A 38 1.44 -18.41 26.60
C GLY A 38 2.20 -18.82 25.35
N GLU A 39 1.62 -18.62 24.15
CA GLU A 39 2.26 -18.88 22.87
C GLU A 39 3.30 -17.80 22.51
N VAL A 40 4.22 -18.14 21.60
CA VAL A 40 5.36 -17.26 21.22
C VAL A 40 5.09 -16.39 20.00
N GLY A 41 3.88 -16.45 19.44
CA GLY A 41 3.52 -15.82 18.17
C GLY A 41 4.11 -16.54 16.96
N ASN A 42 3.86 -16.03 15.76
CA ASN A 42 4.29 -16.64 14.51
C ASN A 42 5.17 -15.68 13.69
N LYS A 43 6.45 -16.02 13.58
CA LYS A 43 7.45 -15.23 12.84
C LYS A 43 7.05 -14.91 11.41
N LYS A 44 6.33 -15.79 10.73
CA LYS A 44 5.94 -15.57 9.34
C LYS A 44 4.95 -14.41 9.18
N VAL A 45 4.22 -14.05 10.23
CA VAL A 45 3.17 -13.02 10.19
C VAL A 45 3.55 -11.78 11.00
N TYR A 46 4.31 -11.90 12.10
CA TYR A 46 4.83 -10.70 12.78
C TYR A 46 6.02 -10.05 12.05
N ASP A 47 6.72 -10.78 11.17
CA ASP A 47 7.81 -10.20 10.38
C ASP A 47 7.24 -9.03 9.56
N PRO A 48 7.77 -7.80 9.71
CA PRO A 48 7.22 -6.63 9.05
C PRO A 48 7.10 -6.77 7.53
N ARG A 49 7.99 -7.52 6.90
CA ARG A 49 7.97 -7.75 5.44
C ARG A 49 6.71 -8.47 4.99
N SER A 50 6.07 -9.25 5.86
CA SER A 50 4.87 -10.03 5.54
C SER A 50 3.63 -9.16 5.26
N TYR A 51 3.52 -8.00 5.91
CA TYR A 51 2.42 -7.06 5.73
C TYR A 51 2.84 -5.77 5.04
N MET A 52 4.09 -5.32 5.20
CA MET A 52 4.60 -4.14 4.49
C MET A 52 4.67 -4.37 2.97
N LYS A 53 4.97 -5.59 2.52
CA LYS A 53 4.90 -5.92 1.09
C LYS A 53 3.48 -5.80 0.52
N LYS A 54 2.46 -6.12 1.34
CA LYS A 54 1.04 -5.96 0.95
C LYS A 54 0.65 -4.49 0.91
N ALA A 55 1.14 -3.70 1.87
CA ALA A 55 0.96 -2.25 1.93
C ALA A 55 1.55 -1.53 0.71
N GLU A 56 2.79 -1.86 0.37
CA GLU A 56 3.48 -1.32 -0.80
C GLU A 56 2.75 -1.65 -2.11
N ALA A 57 2.32 -2.91 -2.30
CA ALA A 57 1.56 -3.32 -3.47
C ALA A 57 0.23 -2.56 -3.59
N SER A 58 -0.54 -2.44 -2.50
CA SER A 58 -1.82 -1.73 -2.51
C SER A 58 -1.66 -0.22 -2.75
N MET A 59 -0.65 0.42 -2.16
CA MET A 59 -0.34 1.82 -2.45
C MET A 59 0.13 2.00 -3.90
N THR A 60 0.89 1.05 -4.44
CA THR A 60 1.33 1.05 -5.85
C THR A 60 0.13 1.01 -6.79
N GLU A 61 -0.85 0.15 -6.55
CA GLU A 61 -2.11 0.12 -7.32
C GLU A 61 -2.83 1.48 -7.27
N ARG A 62 -2.88 2.13 -6.11
CA ARG A 62 -3.48 3.46 -5.98
C ARG A 62 -2.71 4.54 -6.75
N VAL A 63 -1.37 4.45 -6.80
CA VAL A 63 -0.52 5.35 -7.59
C VAL A 63 -0.71 5.10 -9.08
N ILE A 64 -0.81 3.84 -9.52
CA ILE A 64 -1.12 3.50 -10.92
C ILE A 64 -2.45 4.13 -11.34
N GLN A 65 -3.48 4.04 -10.48
CA GLN A 65 -4.75 4.72 -10.72
C GLN A 65 -4.55 6.24 -10.87
N ALA A 66 -3.79 6.88 -9.98
CA ALA A 66 -3.51 8.31 -10.09
C ALA A 66 -2.80 8.69 -11.40
N CYS A 67 -1.88 7.86 -11.90
CA CYS A 67 -1.24 8.06 -13.21
C CYS A 67 -2.24 7.97 -14.37
N ASN A 68 -3.23 7.08 -14.28
CA ASN A 68 -4.31 6.99 -15.26
C ASN A 68 -5.23 8.22 -15.18
N ASP A 69 -5.64 8.61 -13.97
CA ASP A 69 -6.50 9.79 -13.71
C ASP A 69 -5.85 11.09 -14.23
N LEU A 70 -4.52 11.21 -14.12
CA LEU A 70 -3.73 12.34 -14.62
C LEU A 70 -3.27 12.19 -16.07
N ALA A 71 -3.68 11.14 -16.77
CA ALA A 71 -3.28 10.83 -18.14
C ALA A 71 -1.75 10.83 -18.37
N SER A 72 -0.98 10.47 -17.35
CA SER A 72 0.49 10.34 -17.40
C SER A 72 0.97 8.91 -17.62
N ALA A 73 0.09 7.91 -17.43
CA ALA A 73 0.40 6.51 -17.68
C ALA A 73 0.93 6.29 -19.11
N GLY A 74 2.03 5.53 -19.23
CA GLY A 74 2.68 5.24 -20.50
C GLY A 74 3.47 6.39 -21.14
N ARG A 75 3.62 7.54 -20.46
CA ARG A 75 4.32 8.73 -20.97
C ARG A 75 5.65 9.02 -20.27
N SER A 76 6.34 7.98 -19.80
CA SER A 76 7.67 8.16 -19.20
C SER A 76 8.64 8.73 -20.24
N VAL A 77 9.51 9.65 -19.82
CA VAL A 77 10.58 10.21 -20.67
C VAL A 77 11.81 9.29 -20.76
N SER A 78 11.89 8.27 -19.91
CA SER A 78 12.90 7.22 -20.02
C SER A 78 12.57 6.29 -21.18
N VAL A 79 13.54 6.01 -22.04
CA VAL A 79 13.46 4.88 -22.97
C VAL A 79 13.39 3.58 -22.17
N GLY A 80 12.37 2.76 -22.43
CA GLY A 80 12.25 1.41 -21.88
C GLY A 80 13.25 0.44 -22.51
#